data_AF-A0A9E5E414-F1
#
_entry.id   AF-A0A9E5E414-F1
#
_cell.length_a   1.000
_cell.length_b   1.000
_cell.length_c   1.000
_cell.angle_alpha   90.00
_cell.angle_beta   90.00
_cell.angle_gamma   90.00
#
_symmetry.space_group_name_H-M   'P 1'
#
loop_
_entity.id
_entity.type
_entity.pdbx_description
1 polymer ?
#
loop_
_entity_poly.entity_id
_entity_poly.type
_entity_poly.pdbx_seq_one_letter_code
_entity_poly.pdbx_strand_id
1 'polypeptide(L)' 'MRSRLLLTLFVALAAALFSGCSTAVRVQPWERATLTDYTMRPDRDPLAVALAEHTYFSRESATGGRGVGGSGCGCN' A
#
# COMPACT_ATOMS: atom_id res chain seq x y z
N MET A 1 1.76 40.82 -16.00
CA MET A 1 1.28 39.75 -16.92
C MET A 1 2.32 38.65 -17.12
N ARG A 2 3.57 38.97 -17.48
CA ARG A 2 4.68 37.98 -17.61
C ARG A 2 4.93 37.14 -16.35
N SER A 3 4.96 37.75 -15.17
CA SER A 3 5.15 37.01 -13.89
C SER A 3 4.01 36.02 -13.57
N ARG A 4 2.75 36.37 -13.88
CA ARG A 4 1.62 35.45 -13.73
C ARG A 4 1.72 34.26 -14.69
N LEU A 5 2.16 34.51 -15.93
CA LEU A 5 2.39 33.47 -16.93
C LEU A 5 3.50 32.49 -16.52
N LEU A 6 4.59 33.01 -15.96
CA LEU A 6 5.70 32.19 -15.44
C LEU A 6 5.27 31.32 -14.26
N LEU A 7 4.45 31.88 -13.36
CA LEU A 7 3.94 31.15 -12.21
C LEU A 7 2.98 30.03 -12.62
N THR A 8 2.11 30.28 -13.60
CA THR A 8 1.22 29.24 -14.16
C THR A 8 1.99 28.11 -14.85
N LEU A 9 3.07 28.44 -15.58
CA LEU A 9 3.93 27.44 -16.23
C LEU A 9 4.68 26.58 -15.19
N PHE A 10 5.19 27.20 -14.13
CA PHE A 10 5.87 26.49 -13.06
C PHE A 10 4.94 25.49 -12.33
N VAL A 11 3.71 25.91 -12.01
CA VAL A 11 2.71 25.04 -11.38
C VAL A 11 2.32 23.87 -12.29
N ALA A 12 2.12 24.14 -13.59
CA ALA A 12 1.80 23.08 -14.56
C ALA A 12 2.95 22.05 -14.70
N LEU A 13 4.20 22.52 -14.72
CA LEU A 13 5.37 21.64 -14.78
C LEU A 13 5.51 20.79 -13.50
N ALA A 14 5.30 21.39 -12.33
CA ALA A 14 5.31 20.67 -11.07
C ALA A 14 4.21 19.58 -11.05
N ALA A 15 2.98 19.90 -11.48
CA ALA A 15 1.90 18.93 -11.55
C ALA A 15 2.20 17.74 -12.49
N ALA A 16 2.89 17.99 -13.62
CA ALA A 16 3.31 16.94 -14.52
C ALA A 16 4.37 16.01 -13.89
N LEU A 17 5.33 16.57 -13.14
CA LEU A 17 6.37 15.80 -12.44
C LEU A 17 5.82 14.91 -11.31
N PHE A 18 4.73 15.33 -10.66
CA PHE A 18 4.05 14.55 -9.61
C PHE A 18 2.88 13.71 -10.15
N SER A 19 2.70 13.62 -11.46
CA SER A 19 1.70 12.72 -12.04
C SER A 19 2.19 11.27 -11.94
N GLY A 20 1.52 10.47 -11.12
CA GLY A 20 1.84 9.05 -10.97
C GLY A 20 1.50 8.24 -12.24
N CYS A 21 2.17 7.12 -12.47
CA CYS A 21 1.97 6.24 -13.62
C CYS A 21 0.71 5.34 -13.52
N SER A 22 -0.33 5.75 -12.78
CA SER A 22 -1.51 4.92 -12.51
C SER A 22 -2.31 4.55 -13.77
N THR A 23 -2.10 5.27 -14.87
CA THR A 23 -2.74 5.01 -16.17
C THR A 23 -1.91 4.12 -17.10
N ALA A 24 -0.60 3.97 -16.87
CA ALA A 24 0.30 3.22 -17.74
C ALA A 24 0.25 1.70 -17.52
N VAL A 25 -0.18 1.26 -16.33
CA VAL A 25 -0.28 -0.17 -15.97
C VAL A 25 -1.69 -0.46 -15.48
N ARG A 26 -2.63 -0.57 -16.41
CA ARG A 26 -4.01 -0.97 -16.11
C ARG A 26 -4.19 -2.44 -16.43
N VAL A 27 -3.92 -3.31 -15.45
CA VAL A 27 -4.29 -4.72 -15.52
C VAL A 27 -5.79 -4.89 -15.37
N GLN A 28 -6.36 -5.81 -16.14
CA GLN A 28 -7.78 -6.15 -16.11
C GLN A 28 -8.10 -6.79 -14.74
N PRO A 29 -9.32 -6.59 -14.18
CA PRO A 29 -9.64 -7.06 -12.83
C PRO A 29 -9.34 -8.55 -12.58
N TRP A 30 -9.54 -9.40 -13.58
CA TRP A 30 -9.28 -10.85 -13.51
C TRP A 30 -7.80 -11.23 -13.63
N GLU A 31 -6.95 -10.38 -14.23
CA GLU A 31 -5.50 -10.62 -14.29
C GLU A 31 -4.86 -10.54 -12.89
N ARG A 32 -5.51 -9.83 -11.95
CA ARG A 32 -5.09 -9.77 -10.54
C ARG A 32 -5.27 -11.09 -9.78
N ALA A 33 -6.02 -12.05 -10.31
CA ALA A 33 -6.17 -13.37 -9.69
C ALA A 33 -4.81 -14.09 -9.56
N THR A 34 -3.84 -13.78 -10.42
CA THR A 34 -2.46 -14.29 -10.33
C THR A 34 -1.73 -13.87 -9.03
N LEU A 35 -2.15 -12.78 -8.39
CA LEU A 35 -1.61 -12.31 -7.10
C LEU A 35 -2.22 -13.05 -5.91
N THR A 36 -3.19 -13.94 -6.13
CA THR A 36 -3.88 -14.72 -5.07
C THR A 36 -3.36 -16.16 -4.99
N ASP A 37 -2.15 -16.41 -5.48
CA ASP A 37 -1.48 -17.71 -5.28
C ASP A 37 -1.36 -18.02 -3.78
N TYR A 38 -1.49 -19.29 -3.40
CA TYR A 38 -1.30 -19.74 -2.02
C TYR A 38 0.05 -19.28 -1.44
N THR A 39 1.08 -19.21 -2.28
CA THR A 39 2.42 -18.74 -1.93
C THR A 39 2.53 -17.22 -1.75
N MET A 40 1.50 -16.45 -2.07
CA MET A 40 1.45 -15.01 -1.81
C MET A 40 0.55 -14.67 -0.62
N ARG A 41 -0.10 -15.69 -0.01
CA ARG A 41 -0.92 -15.49 1.19
C ARG A 41 -0.05 -15.12 2.40
N PRO A 42 -0.33 -14.01 3.08
CA PRO A 42 0.43 -13.57 4.25
C PRO A 42 0.23 -14.49 5.47
N ASP A 43 -0.87 -15.25 5.48
CA ASP A 43 -1.32 -16.14 6.56
C ASP A 43 -1.07 -17.63 6.26
N ARG A 44 -0.33 -17.95 5.19
CA ARG A 44 -0.10 -19.36 4.76
C ARG A 44 0.62 -20.21 5.81
N ASP A 45 1.45 -19.57 6.63
CA ASP A 45 2.32 -20.23 7.61
C ASP A 45 2.12 -19.55 8.98
N PRO A 46 1.45 -20.23 9.93
CA PRO A 46 1.18 -19.67 11.25
C PRO A 46 2.46 -19.39 12.05
N LEU A 47 3.55 -20.14 11.81
CA LEU A 47 4.82 -19.92 12.50
C LEU A 47 5.49 -18.64 12.00
N ALA A 48 5.52 -18.43 10.68
CA ALA A 48 6.04 -17.21 10.08
C ALA A 48 5.25 -15.97 10.54
N VAL A 49 3.92 -16.08 10.63
CA VAL A 49 3.05 -15.01 11.17
C VAL A 49 3.42 -14.71 12.62
N ALA A 50 3.51 -15.72 13.49
CA ALA A 50 3.86 -15.53 14.89
C ALA A 50 5.24 -14.85 15.03
N LEU A 51 6.24 -15.28 14.26
CA LEU A 51 7.58 -14.70 14.26
C LEU A 51 7.60 -13.23 13.80
N ALA A 52 6.84 -12.91 12.75
CA ALA A 52 6.73 -11.54 12.25
C ALA A 52 6.10 -10.62 13.32
N GLU A 53 5.03 -11.08 13.97
CA GLU A 53 4.39 -10.37 15.08
C GLU A 53 5.35 -10.18 16.27
N HIS A 54 6.09 -11.23 16.66
CA HIS A 54 7.12 -11.12 17.71
C HIS A 54 8.18 -10.06 17.38
N THR A 55 8.63 -10.02 16.12
CA THR A 55 9.62 -9.04 15.65
C THR A 55 9.03 -7.62 15.64
N TYR A 56 7.79 -7.48 15.19
CA TYR A 56 7.07 -6.21 15.13
C TYR A 56 6.90 -5.60 16.53
N PHE A 57 6.37 -6.36 17.49
CA PHE A 57 6.22 -5.89 18.88
C PHE A 57 7.56 -5.57 19.54
N SER A 58 8.61 -6.34 19.23
CA SER A 58 9.95 -6.09 19.78
C SER A 58 10.57 -4.79 19.23
N ARG A 59 10.31 -4.46 17.97
CA ARG A 59 10.93 -3.29 17.30
C ARG A 59 10.14 -2.01 17.48
N GLU A 60 8.82 -2.08 17.50
CA GLU A 60 7.96 -0.89 17.52
C GLU A 60 7.49 -0.50 18.93
N SER A 61 7.89 -1.26 19.97
CA SER A 61 7.39 -1.08 21.35
C SER A 61 5.86 -0.89 21.42
N ALA A 62 5.13 -1.48 20.46
CA ALA A 62 3.69 -1.35 20.36
C ALA A 62 3.08 -2.21 21.48
N THR A 63 2.84 -1.60 22.63
CA THR A 63 2.16 -2.25 23.75
C THR A 63 0.69 -2.43 23.37
N GLY A 64 0.31 -3.69 23.13
CA GLY A 64 -1.06 -4.05 22.74
C GLY A 64 -1.05 -4.86 21.46
N GLY A 65 -0.82 -6.16 21.59
CA GLY A 65 -0.83 -7.12 20.49
C GLY A 65 -2.03 -6.97 19.56
N ARG A 66 -2.06 -7.73 18.46
CA ARG A 66 -3.19 -7.85 17.50
C ARG A 66 -4.54 -8.31 18.13
N GLY A 67 -4.67 -8.26 19.45
CA GLY A 67 -5.86 -8.55 20.26
C GLY A 67 -6.48 -7.36 21.00
N VAL A 68 -6.10 -6.10 20.73
CA VAL A 68 -6.87 -4.91 21.18
C VAL A 68 -7.63 -4.26 20.02
N GLY A 69 -8.66 -4.94 19.53
CA GLY A 69 -9.68 -4.34 18.65
C GLY A 69 -9.71 -4.85 17.21
N GLY A 70 -10.73 -5.65 16.92
CA GLY A 70 -11.26 -5.80 15.56
C GLY A 70 -10.65 -6.90 14.71
N SER A 71 -11.09 -8.15 14.92
CA SER A 71 -11.17 -9.12 13.82
C SER A 71 -12.14 -8.56 12.77
N GLY A 72 -11.62 -7.78 11.83
CA GLY A 72 -12.38 -7.36 10.66
C GLY A 72 -12.83 -8.59 9.90
N CYS A 73 -14.14 -8.81 9.81
CA CYS A 73 -14.72 -9.78 8.89
C CYS A 73 -14.35 -9.30 7.49
N GLY A 74 -13.30 -9.90 6.91
CA GLY A 74 -12.76 -9.55 5.61
C GLY A 74 -13.73 -9.95 4.51
N CYS A 75 -14.71 -9.09 4.26
CA CYS A 75 -15.48 -9.11 3.02
C CYS A 75 -14.74 -8.26 1.98
N ASN A 76 -14.30 -8.92 0.91
CA ASN A 76 -14.17 -8.32 -0.42
C ASN A 76 -14.98 -9.22 -1.37
#